data_AF-A0A0B5QUY9-F1
#
_entry.id   AF-A0A0B5QUY9-F1
#
_cell.length_a   1.000
_cell.length_b   1.000
_cell.length_c   1.000
_cell.angle_alpha   90.00
_cell.angle_beta   90.00
_cell.angle_gamma   90.00
#
_symmetry.space_group_name_H-M   'P 1'
#
loop_
_entity.id
_entity.type
_entity.pdbx_description
1 polymer ?
#
loop_
_entity_poly.entity_id
_entity_poly.type
_entity_poly.pdbx_seq_one_letter_code
_entity_poly.pdbx_strand_id
1 'polypeptide(L)'
;MRNKKKFSILLFSILLILALGTGYYLYHKPGTLNSFLLNNYNKENIEQIEIRSTLSRQDRSIKDKDKITEILANVSNIKLVRHYGSTANKTKGSIYIFIYDKSRITTEIIIQGKEYINIINDYDNSNKEYKIIDNSLDLDYINRLIS
;
A
#
# COMPACT_ATOMS: atom_id res chain seq x y z
N MET A 1 -47.46 -13.28 24.58
CA MET A 1 -46.67 -12.04 24.32
C MET A 1 -45.27 -12.02 24.94
N ARG A 2 -45.07 -12.48 26.19
CA ARG A 2 -43.78 -12.40 26.90
C ARG A 2 -42.61 -13.13 26.21
N ASN A 3 -42.85 -14.29 25.60
CA ASN A 3 -41.83 -15.05 24.86
C ASN A 3 -41.44 -14.39 23.52
N LYS A 4 -42.39 -13.72 22.84
CA LYS A 4 -42.12 -12.93 21.62
C LYS A 4 -41.23 -11.72 21.90
N LYS A 5 -41.45 -11.04 23.05
CA LYS A 5 -40.58 -9.94 23.51
C LYS A 5 -39.16 -10.42 23.84
N LYS A 6 -39.02 -11.54 24.55
CA LYS A 6 -37.71 -12.16 24.85
C LYS A 6 -36.96 -12.59 23.59
N PHE A 7 -37.65 -13.22 22.64
CA PHE A 7 -37.07 -13.61 21.35
C PHE A 7 -36.63 -12.40 20.53
N SER A 8 -37.45 -11.35 20.48
CA SER A 8 -37.11 -10.11 19.79
C SER A 8 -35.88 -9.42 20.41
N ILE A 9 -35.74 -9.42 21.73
CA ILE A 9 -34.54 -8.88 22.42
C ILE A 9 -33.31 -9.72 22.05
N LEU A 10 -33.41 -11.05 22.10
CA LEU A 10 -32.29 -11.94 21.77
C LEU A 10 -31.83 -11.77 20.31
N LEU A 11 -32.78 -11.67 19.37
CA LEU A 11 -32.49 -11.43 17.97
C LEU A 11 -31.81 -10.08 17.75
N PHE A 12 -32.28 -9.02 18.42
CA PHE A 12 -31.67 -7.69 18.33
C PHE A 12 -30.24 -7.69 18.87
N SER A 13 -29.99 -8.35 20.00
CA SER A 13 -28.64 -8.47 20.57
C SER A 13 -27.68 -9.19 19.62
N ILE A 14 -28.13 -10.27 18.96
CA ILE A 14 -27.32 -11.01 17.97
C ILE A 14 -27.00 -10.12 16.77
N LEU A 15 -28.00 -9.40 16.24
CA LEU A 15 -27.82 -8.48 15.12
C LEU A 15 -26.85 -7.35 15.48
N LEU A 16 -26.91 -6.81 16.70
CA LEU A 16 -25.99 -5.78 17.17
C LEU A 16 -24.55 -6.31 17.25
N ILE A 17 -24.34 -7.51 17.80
CA ILE A 17 -23.01 -8.15 17.87
C ILE A 17 -22.46 -8.39 16.46
N LEU A 18 -23.29 -8.88 15.54
CA LEU A 18 -22.89 -9.07 14.15
C LEU A 18 -22.55 -7.74 13.47
N ALA A 19 -23.34 -6.68 13.68
CA ALA A 19 -23.09 -5.36 13.13
C ALA A 19 -21.78 -4.73 13.66
N LEU A 20 -21.53 -4.83 14.96
CA LEU A 20 -20.29 -4.34 15.57
C LEU A 20 -19.08 -5.18 15.15
N GLY A 21 -19.23 -6.50 15.10
CA GLY A 21 -18.18 -7.43 14.68
C GLY A 21 -17.79 -7.22 13.21
N THR A 22 -18.77 -7.10 12.32
CA THR A 22 -18.54 -6.78 10.90
C THR A 22 -17.97 -5.38 10.71
N GLY A 23 -18.49 -4.39 11.43
CA GLY A 23 -17.96 -3.02 11.41
C GLY A 23 -16.49 -2.97 11.83
N TYR A 24 -16.11 -3.67 12.90
CA TYR A 24 -14.73 -3.77 13.35
C TYR A 24 -13.84 -4.54 12.37
N TYR A 25 -14.33 -5.66 11.81
CA TYR A 25 -13.59 -6.46 10.83
C TYR A 25 -13.35 -5.71 9.51
N LEU A 26 -14.32 -4.90 9.09
CA LEU A 26 -14.23 -4.08 7.88
C LEU A 26 -13.53 -2.73 8.12
N TYR A 27 -13.23 -2.37 9.36
CA TYR A 27 -12.49 -1.15 9.68
C TYR A 27 -10.99 -1.36 9.41
N HIS A 28 -10.54 -0.96 8.22
CA HIS A 28 -9.12 -1.03 7.87
C HIS A 28 -8.34 0.04 8.64
N LYS A 29 -7.36 -0.41 9.41
CA LYS A 29 -6.49 0.50 10.16
C LYS A 29 -5.62 1.29 9.18
N PRO A 30 -5.58 2.63 9.31
CA PRO A 30 -4.58 3.42 8.61
C PRO A 30 -3.19 3.02 9.11
N GLY A 31 -2.22 3.12 8.22
CA GLY A 31 -0.81 2.83 8.50
C GLY A 31 0.09 3.59 7.56
N THR A 32 1.39 3.37 7.68
CA THR A 32 2.38 3.92 6.76
C THR A 32 2.79 2.88 5.72
N LEU A 33 3.32 3.31 4.58
CA LEU A 33 3.91 2.41 3.59
C LEU A 33 4.90 1.44 4.26
N ASN A 34 5.77 1.93 5.14
CA ASN A 34 6.72 1.09 5.88
C ASN A 34 6.05 -0.01 6.71
N SER A 35 4.95 0.32 7.40
CA SER A 35 4.20 -0.67 8.20
C SER A 35 3.58 -1.79 7.36
N PHE A 36 3.26 -1.50 6.08
CA PHE A 36 2.67 -2.46 5.16
C PHE A 36 3.69 -3.23 4.30
N LEU A 37 4.87 -2.67 4.07
CA LEU A 37 5.87 -3.19 3.14
C LEU A 37 7.18 -3.64 3.79
N LEU A 38 7.73 -2.79 4.66
CA LEU A 38 9.15 -2.79 4.98
C LEU A 38 9.48 -3.46 6.31
N ASN A 39 8.47 -3.90 7.07
CA ASN A 39 8.70 -4.68 8.29
C ASN A 39 9.34 -6.05 8.03
N ASN A 40 9.21 -6.58 6.81
CA ASN A 40 9.75 -7.90 6.43
C ASN A 40 11.09 -7.81 5.67
N TYR A 41 11.60 -6.61 5.40
CA TYR A 41 12.84 -6.43 4.65
C TYR A 41 14.02 -6.21 5.58
N ASN A 42 15.07 -7.00 5.38
CA ASN A 42 16.40 -6.50 5.75
C ASN A 42 16.84 -5.49 4.69
N LYS A 43 16.79 -4.20 5.03
CA LYS A 43 17.16 -3.10 4.12
C LYS A 43 18.60 -3.24 3.58
N GLU A 44 19.47 -3.92 4.32
CA GLU A 44 20.85 -4.19 3.88
C GLU A 44 20.93 -5.04 2.61
N ASN A 45 19.95 -5.93 2.41
CA ASN A 45 19.90 -6.85 1.26
C ASN A 45 19.38 -6.21 -0.03
N ILE A 46 18.82 -4.99 0.03
CA ILE A 46 18.26 -4.33 -1.16
C ILE A 46 19.41 -3.87 -2.06
N GLU A 47 19.58 -4.54 -3.20
CA GLU A 47 20.69 -4.31 -4.14
C GLU A 47 20.41 -3.17 -5.10
N GLN A 48 19.15 -2.99 -5.47
CA GLN A 48 18.73 -2.05 -6.50
C GLN A 48 17.30 -1.58 -6.26
N ILE A 49 17.05 -0.31 -6.57
CA ILE A 49 15.72 0.22 -6.83
C ILE A 49 15.64 0.60 -8.30
N GLU A 50 14.60 0.17 -8.99
CA GLU A 50 14.29 0.64 -10.33
C GLU A 50 12.98 1.43 -10.31
N ILE A 51 12.99 2.62 -10.90
CA ILE A 51 11.82 3.49 -10.98
C ILE A 51 11.46 3.66 -12.45
N ARG A 52 10.21 3.38 -12.81
CA ARG A 52 9.68 3.53 -14.17
C ARG A 52 8.47 4.43 -14.20
N SER A 53 8.40 5.32 -15.19
CA SER A 53 7.22 6.16 -15.41
C SER A 53 6.55 5.79 -16.72
N THR A 54 5.25 5.48 -16.65
CA THR A 54 4.44 5.20 -17.85
C THR A 54 4.19 6.45 -18.70
N LEU A 55 4.31 7.65 -18.11
CA LEU A 55 4.10 8.91 -18.81
C LEU A 55 5.36 9.38 -19.55
N SER A 56 6.50 9.42 -18.86
CA SER A 56 7.76 9.88 -19.47
C SER A 56 8.49 8.78 -20.25
N ARG A 57 8.10 7.50 -20.08
CA ARG A 57 8.81 6.34 -20.65
C ARG A 57 10.30 6.32 -20.27
N GLN A 58 10.62 6.93 -19.14
CA GLN A 58 11.95 6.95 -18.57
C GLN A 58 12.01 5.95 -17.42
N ASP A 59 13.12 5.21 -17.41
CA ASP A 59 13.42 4.22 -16.41
C ASP A 59 14.76 4.58 -15.78
N ARG A 60 14.82 4.55 -14.45
CA ARG A 60 16.05 4.80 -13.68
C ARG A 60 16.35 3.62 -12.79
N SER A 61 17.52 3.02 -12.98
CA SER A 61 18.07 2.01 -12.07
C SER A 61 19.07 2.67 -11.10
N ILE A 62 18.89 2.42 -9.81
CA ILE A 62 19.67 2.99 -8.71
C ILE A 62 20.25 1.85 -7.88
N LYS A 63 21.58 1.76 -7.82
CA LYS A 63 22.32 0.75 -7.05
C LYS A 63 23.12 1.32 -5.88
N ASP A 64 23.17 2.65 -5.79
CA ASP A 64 23.85 3.36 -4.70
C ASP A 64 23.06 3.17 -3.39
N LYS A 65 23.73 2.62 -2.37
CA LYS A 65 23.08 2.20 -1.11
C LYS A 65 22.57 3.38 -0.28
N ASP A 66 23.27 4.52 -0.31
CA ASP A 66 22.85 5.72 0.40
C ASP A 66 21.61 6.31 -0.25
N LYS A 67 21.58 6.35 -1.59
CA LYS A 67 20.40 6.76 -2.36
C LYS A 67 19.23 5.82 -2.18
N ILE A 68 19.45 4.50 -2.16
CA ILE A 68 18.39 3.53 -1.87
C ILE A 68 17.79 3.81 -0.48
N THR A 69 18.64 4.03 0.52
CA THR A 69 18.21 4.33 1.89
C THR A 69 17.41 5.63 1.96
N GLU A 70 17.86 6.67 1.27
CA GLU A 70 17.17 7.96 1.15
C GLU A 70 15.78 7.81 0.51
N ILE A 71 15.69 7.09 -0.62
CA ILE A 71 14.42 6.85 -1.33
C ILE A 71 13.44 6.11 -0.43
N LEU A 72 13.88 5.02 0.19
CA LEU A 72 13.06 4.24 1.10
C LEU A 72 12.58 5.07 2.29
N ALA A 73 13.45 5.92 2.86
CA ALA A 73 13.08 6.82 3.93
C ALA A 73 12.00 7.82 3.50
N ASN A 74 12.12 8.42 2.32
CA ASN A 74 11.13 9.37 1.81
C ASN A 74 9.76 8.73 1.59
N VAL A 75 9.71 7.53 1.00
CA VAL A 75 8.42 6.85 0.73
C VAL A 75 7.85 6.14 1.97
N SER A 76 8.68 5.84 2.98
CA SER A 76 8.30 5.06 4.16
C SER A 76 7.09 5.61 4.93
N ASN A 77 6.94 6.93 4.98
CA ASN A 77 5.95 7.62 5.80
C ASN A 77 4.64 7.93 5.08
N ILE A 78 4.47 7.49 3.83
CA ILE A 78 3.23 7.69 3.09
C ILE A 78 2.09 7.02 3.86
N LYS A 79 1.06 7.79 4.24
CA LYS A 79 -0.08 7.28 5.00
C LYS A 79 -1.12 6.66 4.07
N LEU A 80 -1.49 5.44 4.42
CA LEU A 80 -2.28 4.55 3.60
C LEU A 80 -3.41 3.92 4.42
N VAL A 81 -4.55 3.68 3.79
CA VAL A 81 -5.61 2.81 4.30
C VAL A 81 -5.94 1.77 3.24
N ARG A 82 -6.17 0.53 3.64
CA ARG A 82 -6.46 -0.54 2.68
C ARG A 82 -7.73 -0.21 1.90
N HIS A 83 -7.67 -0.40 0.58
CA HIS A 83 -8.77 -0.17 -0.33
C HIS A 83 -9.19 -1.48 -0.97
N TYR A 84 -10.50 -1.71 -1.06
CA TYR A 84 -11.09 -2.84 -1.76
C TYR A 84 -12.02 -2.25 -2.83
N GLY A 85 -11.52 -2.21 -4.06
CA GLY A 85 -12.21 -1.65 -5.22
C GLY A 85 -11.43 -1.99 -6.49
N SER A 86 -12.08 -1.89 -7.65
CA SER A 86 -11.39 -2.05 -8.92
C SER A 86 -10.88 -0.70 -9.40
N THR A 87 -9.57 -0.57 -9.58
CA THR A 87 -8.92 0.59 -10.20
C THR A 87 -8.50 0.31 -11.65
N ALA A 88 -9.21 -0.61 -12.33
CA ALA A 88 -8.85 -1.22 -13.62
C ALA A 88 -8.49 -0.29 -14.80
N ASN A 89 -8.44 1.04 -14.64
CA ASN A 89 -8.00 2.01 -15.65
C ASN A 89 -6.91 2.99 -15.18
N LYS A 90 -6.26 2.79 -14.03
CA LYS A 90 -5.36 3.79 -13.43
C LYS A 90 -3.87 3.66 -13.78
N THR A 91 -3.48 2.78 -14.71
CA THR A 91 -2.06 2.56 -15.07
C THR A 91 -1.45 3.70 -15.88
N LYS A 92 -2.26 4.53 -16.56
CA LYS A 92 -1.77 5.66 -17.34
C LYS A 92 -1.31 6.79 -16.42
N GLY A 93 -0.02 7.10 -16.46
CA GLY A 93 0.59 8.09 -15.56
C GLY A 93 1.06 7.51 -14.23
N SER A 94 1.02 6.18 -14.07
CA SER A 94 1.59 5.51 -12.91
C SER A 94 3.11 5.53 -12.91
N ILE A 95 3.64 5.59 -11.69
CA ILE A 95 5.06 5.40 -11.40
C ILE A 95 5.21 4.04 -10.71
N TYR A 96 6.15 3.25 -11.20
CA TYR A 96 6.48 1.94 -10.67
C TYR A 96 7.81 2.04 -9.94
N ILE A 97 7.88 1.51 -8.73
CA ILE A 97 9.12 1.37 -7.95
C ILE A 97 9.31 -0.12 -7.69
N PHE A 98 10.30 -0.71 -8.34
CA PHE A 98 10.70 -2.10 -8.15
C PHE A 98 11.87 -2.16 -7.17
N ILE A 99 11.74 -2.97 -6.13
CA ILE A 99 12.78 -3.25 -5.15
C ILE A 99 13.38 -4.61 -5.46
N TYR A 100 14.70 -4.65 -5.64
CA TYR A 100 15.45 -5.86 -5.88
C TYR A 100 16.20 -6.30 -4.63
N ASP A 101 15.91 -7.50 -4.14
CA ASP A 101 16.73 -8.24 -3.16
C ASP A 101 17.34 -9.47 -3.88
N LYS A 102 18.65 -9.66 -3.76
CA LYS A 102 19.40 -10.75 -4.41
C LYS A 102 19.08 -10.89 -5.91
N SER A 103 19.14 -9.77 -6.62
CA SER A 103 18.92 -9.68 -8.06
C SER A 103 17.54 -10.15 -8.56
N ARG A 104 16.54 -10.24 -7.67
CA ARG A 104 15.14 -10.53 -8.03
C ARG A 104 14.26 -9.37 -7.58
N ILE A 105 13.26 -9.05 -8.38
CA ILE A 105 12.18 -8.16 -7.92
C ILE A 105 11.48 -8.92 -6.80
N THR A 106 11.45 -8.33 -5.62
CA THR A 106 10.79 -8.90 -4.45
C THR A 106 9.61 -8.03 -4.01
N THR A 107 9.55 -6.79 -4.49
CA THR A 107 8.44 -5.89 -4.24
C THR A 107 8.28 -4.90 -5.38
N GLU A 108 7.02 -4.65 -5.73
CA GLU A 108 6.60 -3.62 -6.67
C GLU A 108 5.62 -2.67 -5.97
N ILE A 109 5.93 -1.38 -6.03
CA ILE A 109 5.08 -0.30 -5.54
C ILE A 109 4.61 0.48 -6.75
N ILE A 110 3.30 0.49 -6.98
CA ILE A 110 2.67 1.16 -8.12
C ILE A 110 1.92 2.38 -7.60
N ILE A 111 2.45 3.56 -7.84
CA ILE A 111 1.82 4.83 -7.47
C ILE A 111 0.91 5.27 -8.62
N GLN A 112 -0.39 5.35 -8.33
CA GLN A 112 -1.44 5.66 -9.30
C GLN A 112 -1.99 7.07 -9.04
N GLY A 113 -1.32 8.07 -9.61
CA GLY A 113 -1.62 9.48 -9.34
C GLY A 113 -1.34 9.86 -7.89
N LYS A 114 -2.17 10.76 -7.32
CA LYS A 114 -2.06 11.23 -5.93
C LYS A 114 -2.95 10.47 -4.95
N GLU A 115 -3.68 9.47 -5.42
CA GLU A 115 -4.81 8.92 -4.67
C GLU A 115 -4.57 7.48 -4.19
N TYR A 116 -3.87 6.66 -4.98
CA TYR A 116 -3.78 5.21 -4.72
C TYR A 116 -2.36 4.68 -4.89
N ILE A 117 -2.05 3.66 -4.11
CA ILE A 117 -0.83 2.86 -4.22
C ILE A 117 -1.23 1.38 -4.22
N ASN A 118 -0.74 0.64 -5.22
CA ASN A 118 -0.76 -0.81 -5.19
C ASN A 118 0.58 -1.36 -4.74
N ILE A 119 0.55 -2.40 -3.93
CA ILE A 119 1.74 -3.04 -3.37
C ILE A 119 1.67 -4.53 -3.70
N ILE A 120 2.64 -5.00 -4.48
CA ILE A 120 2.87 -6.41 -4.75
C ILE A 120 4.13 -6.81 -4.00
N ASN A 121 4.03 -7.83 -3.14
CA ASN A 121 5.12 -8.29 -2.30
C ASN A 121 5.26 -9.81 -2.40
N ASP A 122 6.42 -10.26 -2.86
CA ASP A 122 6.69 -11.68 -3.14
C ASP A 122 7.00 -12.47 -1.86
N TYR A 123 7.41 -11.81 -0.77
CA TYR A 123 7.71 -12.51 0.50
C TYR A 123 6.45 -13.09 1.15
N ASP A 124 5.33 -12.35 1.10
CA ASP A 124 4.04 -12.77 1.66
C ASP A 124 3.01 -13.13 0.58
N ASN A 125 3.45 -13.20 -0.70
CA ASN A 125 2.63 -13.45 -1.88
C ASN A 125 1.36 -12.60 -1.89
N SER A 126 1.49 -11.31 -1.57
CA SER A 126 0.36 -10.40 -1.45
C SER A 126 0.33 -9.34 -2.53
N ASN A 127 -0.88 -9.05 -2.99
CA ASN A 127 -1.19 -7.93 -3.88
C ASN A 127 -2.31 -7.13 -3.21
N LYS A 128 -1.98 -5.95 -2.70
CA LYS A 128 -2.85 -5.15 -1.84
C LYS A 128 -2.88 -3.71 -2.32
N GLU A 129 -4.08 -3.20 -2.49
CA GLU A 129 -4.32 -1.82 -2.87
C GLU A 129 -4.63 -0.95 -1.64
N TYR A 130 -4.16 0.29 -1.69
CA TYR A 130 -4.30 1.28 -0.64
C TYR A 130 -4.68 2.63 -1.21
N LYS A 131 -5.49 3.37 -0.45
CA LYS A 131 -5.76 4.79 -0.69
C LYS A 131 -4.81 5.63 0.15
N ILE A 132 -4.25 6.68 -0.44
CA ILE A 132 -3.46 7.70 0.25
C ILE A 132 -4.43 8.60 1.02
N ILE A 133 -4.18 8.78 2.32
CA ILE A 133 -5.14 9.44 3.23
C ILE A 133 -4.73 10.86 3.64
N ASP A 134 -3.58 11.34 3.21
CA ASP A 134 -3.10 12.70 3.44
C ASP A 134 -2.10 13.14 2.36
N ASN A 135 -1.44 14.29 2.55
CA ASN A 135 -0.45 14.86 1.63
C ASN A 135 0.97 14.31 1.85
N SER A 136 1.12 13.09 2.36
CA SER A 136 2.44 12.49 2.66
C SER A 136 3.21 12.00 1.42
N LEU A 137 2.55 11.89 0.26
CA LEU A 137 3.20 11.55 -1.00
C LEU A 137 3.83 12.79 -1.65
N ASP A 138 5.16 12.83 -1.72
CA ASP A 138 5.91 13.80 -2.51
C ASP A 138 6.18 13.24 -3.92
N LEU A 139 5.26 13.52 -4.86
CA LEU A 139 5.44 13.16 -6.26
C LEU A 139 6.58 13.92 -6.95
N ASP A 140 6.89 15.14 -6.51
CA ASP A 140 7.93 15.96 -7.13
C ASP A 140 9.32 15.41 -6.79
N TYR A 141 9.51 14.91 -5.58
CA TYR A 141 10.68 14.10 -5.23
C TYR A 141 10.81 12.87 -6.14
N ILE A 142 9.75 12.07 -6.28
CA ILE A 142 9.81 10.83 -7.07
C ILE A 142 10.08 11.14 -8.55
N ASN A 143 9.44 12.16 -9.13
CA ASN A 143 9.68 12.56 -10.51
C ASN A 143 11.13 13.01 -10.73
N ARG A 144 11.74 13.71 -9.78
CA ARG A 144 13.17 14.10 -9.85
C ARG A 144 14.14 12.92 -9.84
N LEU A 145 13.73 11.76 -9.33
CA LEU A 145 14.57 10.55 -9.38
C LEU A 145 14.63 9.93 -10.79
N ILE A 146 13.62 10.21 -11.62
CA ILE A 146 13.46 9.63 -12.96
C ILE A 146 13.95 10.61 -14.05
N SER A 147 13.93 11.92 -13.75
CA SER A 147 14.28 13.02 -14.66
C SER A 147 15.78 13.14 -14.92
#